data_AF-A0A1C3XDD4-F1
#
_entry.id   AF-A0A1C3XDD4-F1
#
_cell.length_a   1.000
_cell.length_b   1.000
_cell.length_c   1.000
_cell.angle_alpha   90.00
_cell.angle_beta   90.00
_cell.angle_gamma   90.00
#
_symmetry.space_group_name_H-M   'P 1'
#
loop_
_entity.id
_entity.type
_entity.pdbx_description
1 polymer ?
#
loop_
_entity_poly.entity_id
_entity_poly.type
_entity_poly.pdbx_seq_one_letter_code
_entity_poly.pdbx_strand_id
1 'polypeptide(L)'
;MENSTPTIWEDDDYVYIPEELFKHLPDEYRDALEARKQQGSDILQIADKDIKSLVRLANAIPTTSSLSYIYHRLRTSKFDVTAEAVMEQEMLTTAFVVTYSRLFVSGNGGSGVSRDQIPAHLRAVHDDILEIRHQRYAHNAGHETIGSGIQIDFDDTEVRVNLGMSLGFYVGGRNEWEELVTFLDAHMHERLQKILDRLKAKTGLEWTFPEGPAPDWVGKYG
;
A
#
# COMPACT_ATOMS: atom_id res chain seq x y z
N MET A 1 31.50 -21.06 -16.45
CA MET A 1 31.39 -20.16 -15.29
C MET A 1 32.74 -19.48 -15.18
N GLU A 2 32.85 -18.22 -15.61
CA GLU A 2 34.08 -17.45 -15.50
C GLU A 2 34.31 -17.10 -14.02
N ASN A 3 35.41 -17.60 -13.47
CA ASN A 3 35.95 -17.13 -12.20
C ASN A 3 36.44 -15.70 -12.40
N SER A 4 35.56 -14.73 -12.15
CA SER A 4 35.90 -13.32 -12.13
C SER A 4 36.93 -13.10 -11.01
N THR A 5 38.05 -12.48 -11.34
CA THR A 5 39.09 -12.14 -10.36
C THR A 5 38.50 -11.15 -9.34
N PRO A 6 38.67 -11.35 -8.02
CA PRO A 6 38.20 -10.39 -7.03
C PRO A 6 38.87 -9.04 -7.32
N THR A 7 38.08 -8.05 -7.72
CA THR A 7 38.59 -6.75 -8.18
C THR A 7 38.20 -5.68 -7.15
N ILE A 8 39.21 -4.93 -6.71
CA ILE A 8 39.00 -3.74 -5.88
C ILE A 8 38.44 -2.65 -6.78
N TRP A 9 37.39 -1.98 -6.34
CA TRP A 9 36.80 -0.83 -7.05
C TRP A 9 36.54 0.30 -6.06
N GLU A 10 36.39 1.52 -6.54
CA GLU A 10 36.15 2.70 -5.71
C GLU A 10 35.05 3.56 -6.31
N ASP A 11 34.34 4.30 -5.46
CA ASP A 11 33.52 5.44 -5.83
C ASP A 11 34.08 6.71 -5.19
N ASP A 12 33.34 7.82 -5.28
CA ASP A 12 33.79 9.13 -4.77
C ASP A 12 34.02 9.13 -3.24
N ASP A 13 33.41 8.19 -2.50
CA ASP A 13 33.40 8.16 -1.04
C ASP A 13 34.15 6.94 -0.46
N TYR A 14 34.22 5.81 -1.18
CA TYR A 14 34.67 4.53 -0.63
C TYR A 14 35.49 3.68 -1.60
N VAL A 15 36.41 2.88 -1.03
CA VAL A 15 37.10 1.78 -1.70
C VAL A 15 36.51 0.45 -1.24
N TYR A 16 36.07 -0.36 -2.21
CA TYR A 16 35.43 -1.65 -2.00
C TYR A 16 36.42 -2.78 -2.22
N ILE A 17 36.71 -3.52 -1.15
CA ILE A 17 37.66 -4.63 -1.15
C ILE A 17 36.87 -5.95 -0.97
N PRO A 18 36.96 -6.89 -1.92
CA PRO A 18 36.36 -8.23 -1.76
C PRO A 18 36.93 -8.98 -0.56
N GLU A 19 36.08 -9.76 0.13
CA GLU A 19 36.45 -10.51 1.34
C GLU A 19 37.58 -11.53 1.07
N GLU A 20 37.67 -12.07 -0.15
CA GLU A 20 38.73 -13.00 -0.55
C GLU A 20 40.13 -12.37 -0.51
N LEU A 21 40.20 -11.03 -0.57
CA LEU A 21 41.45 -10.27 -0.50
C LEU A 21 41.83 -9.89 0.94
N PHE A 22 40.95 -10.09 1.93
CA PHE A 22 41.23 -9.73 3.32
C PHE A 22 42.44 -10.49 3.88
N LYS A 23 42.75 -11.68 3.35
CA LYS A 23 43.96 -12.45 3.70
C LYS A 23 45.28 -11.72 3.42
N HIS A 24 45.25 -10.65 2.63
CA HIS A 24 46.42 -9.83 2.33
C HIS A 24 46.53 -8.59 3.22
N LEU A 25 45.51 -8.30 4.03
CA LEU A 25 45.55 -7.21 5.00
C LEU A 25 46.42 -7.59 6.21
N PRO A 26 47.06 -6.62 6.87
CA PRO A 26 47.71 -6.87 8.16
C PRO A 26 46.74 -7.46 9.18
N ASP A 27 47.27 -8.26 10.12
CA ASP A 27 46.46 -9.00 11.10
C ASP A 27 45.54 -8.09 11.91
N GLU A 28 46.03 -6.93 12.35
CA GLU A 28 45.24 -5.93 13.10
C GLU A 28 43.97 -5.49 12.35
N TYR A 29 44.06 -5.27 11.03
CA TYR A 29 42.91 -4.87 10.23
C TYR A 29 41.96 -6.04 9.96
N ARG A 30 42.49 -7.26 9.79
CA ARG A 30 41.66 -8.46 9.67
C ARG A 30 40.84 -8.70 10.93
N ASP A 31 41.49 -8.68 12.09
CA ASP A 31 40.85 -8.90 13.38
C ASP A 31 39.78 -7.83 13.65
N ALA A 32 40.07 -6.57 13.33
CA ALA A 32 39.10 -5.48 13.44
C ALA A 32 37.88 -5.68 12.51
N LEU A 33 38.11 -6.08 11.25
CA LEU A 33 37.03 -6.37 10.29
C LEU A 33 36.19 -7.57 10.72
N GLU A 34 36.82 -8.63 11.22
CA GLU A 34 36.13 -9.85 11.67
C GLU A 34 35.32 -9.59 12.94
N ALA A 35 35.87 -8.83 13.89
CA ALA A 35 35.13 -8.36 15.06
C ALA A 35 33.92 -7.49 14.66
N ARG A 36 34.11 -6.58 13.67
CA ARG A 36 33.03 -5.75 13.15
C ARG A 36 31.95 -6.56 12.43
N LYS A 37 32.35 -7.57 11.64
CA LYS A 37 31.45 -8.52 10.97
C LYS A 37 30.65 -9.32 11.98
N GLN A 38 31.30 -9.85 13.02
CA GLN A 38 30.63 -10.59 14.07
C GLN A 38 29.62 -9.71 14.81
N GLN A 39 30.02 -8.49 15.18
CA GLN A 39 29.12 -7.50 15.79
C GLN A 39 27.90 -7.24 14.90
N GLY A 40 28.09 -7.06 13.59
CA GLY A 40 27.01 -6.88 12.62
C GLY A 40 26.08 -8.09 12.55
N SER A 41 26.64 -9.30 12.50
CA SER A 41 25.86 -10.54 12.50
C SER A 41 25.01 -10.69 13.77
N ASP A 42 25.59 -10.40 14.94
CA ASP A 42 24.89 -10.48 16.22
C ASP A 42 23.71 -9.50 16.28
N ILE A 43 23.93 -8.26 15.82
CA ILE A 43 22.88 -7.24 15.69
C ILE A 43 21.75 -7.73 14.78
N LEU A 44 22.07 -8.24 13.59
CA LEU A 44 21.08 -8.72 12.63
C LEU A 44 20.29 -9.91 13.17
N GLN A 45 20.95 -10.81 13.89
CA GLN A 45 20.30 -11.97 14.50
C GLN A 45 19.28 -11.55 15.57
N ILE A 46 19.61 -10.57 16.41
CA ILE A 46 18.69 -10.02 17.42
C ILE A 46 17.53 -9.26 16.76
N ALA A 47 17.80 -8.56 15.65
CA ALA A 47 16.87 -7.70 14.94
C ALA A 47 15.98 -8.43 13.91
N ASP A 48 16.30 -9.68 13.53
CA ASP A 48 15.70 -10.42 12.40
C ASP A 48 14.16 -10.35 12.37
N LYS A 49 13.49 -10.55 13.51
CA LYS A 49 12.02 -10.49 13.60
C LYS A 49 11.46 -9.09 13.27
N ASP A 50 12.09 -8.03 13.76
CA ASP A 50 11.64 -6.66 13.53
C ASP A 50 12.00 -6.20 12.11
N ILE A 51 13.14 -6.63 11.56
CA ILE A 51 13.48 -6.43 10.13
C ILE A 51 12.44 -7.11 9.23
N LYS A 52 12.07 -8.36 9.52
CA LYS A 52 10.99 -9.05 8.78
C LYS A 52 9.65 -8.31 8.90
N SER A 53 9.38 -7.70 10.04
CA SER A 53 8.17 -6.88 10.25
C SER A 53 8.22 -5.59 9.44
N LEU A 54 9.40 -4.96 9.35
CA LEU A 54 9.64 -3.77 8.53
C LEU A 54 9.45 -4.09 7.04
N VAL A 55 9.97 -5.23 6.55
CA VAL A 55 9.78 -5.68 5.15
C VAL A 55 8.29 -5.86 4.83
N ARG A 56 7.52 -6.47 5.73
CA ARG A 56 6.06 -6.60 5.55
C ARG A 56 5.35 -5.24 5.55
N LEU A 57 5.79 -4.31 6.38
CA LEU A 57 5.24 -2.95 6.39
C LEU A 57 5.57 -2.23 5.08
N ALA A 58 6.80 -2.35 4.59
CA ALA A 58 7.26 -1.76 3.33
C ALA A 58 6.42 -2.23 2.14
N ASN A 59 6.04 -3.51 2.10
CA ASN A 59 5.15 -4.04 1.06
C ASN A 59 3.73 -3.44 1.07
N ALA A 60 3.29 -2.90 2.20
CA ALA A 60 1.99 -2.25 2.34
C ALA A 60 2.02 -0.73 2.04
N ILE A 61 3.21 -0.11 2.01
CA ILE A 61 3.36 1.32 1.69
C ILE A 61 2.77 1.67 0.32
N PRO A 62 3.09 0.96 -0.79
CA PRO A 62 2.53 1.29 -2.10
C PRO A 62 1.01 1.22 -2.14
N THR A 63 0.40 0.31 -1.38
CA THR A 63 -1.06 0.16 -1.30
C THR A 63 -1.69 1.37 -0.60
N THR A 64 -1.08 1.81 0.49
CA THR A 64 -1.55 2.98 1.27
C THR A 64 -1.40 4.27 0.46
N SER A 65 -0.24 4.48 -0.17
CA SER A 65 0.00 5.63 -1.05
C SER A 65 -0.95 5.66 -2.25
N SER A 66 -1.21 4.50 -2.87
CA SER A 66 -2.16 4.39 -3.98
C SER A 66 -3.57 4.73 -3.54
N LEU A 67 -4.01 4.26 -2.36
CA LEU A 67 -5.32 4.56 -1.81
C LEU A 67 -5.52 6.07 -1.63
N SER A 68 -4.53 6.75 -1.03
CA SER A 68 -4.53 8.20 -0.82
C SER A 68 -4.62 8.98 -2.14
N TYR A 69 -3.85 8.57 -3.16
CA TYR A 69 -3.89 9.18 -4.48
C TYR A 69 -5.22 8.93 -5.23
N ILE A 70 -5.76 7.71 -5.15
CA ILE A 70 -7.07 7.39 -5.75
C ILE A 70 -8.16 8.24 -5.11
N TYR A 71 -8.14 8.41 -3.79
CA TYR A 71 -9.12 9.25 -3.10
C TYR A 71 -9.02 10.73 -3.53
N HIS A 72 -7.81 11.26 -3.62
CA HIS A 72 -7.58 12.59 -4.18
C HIS A 72 -8.15 12.72 -5.61
N ARG A 73 -7.92 11.72 -6.46
CA ARG A 73 -8.48 11.69 -7.83
C ARG A 73 -10.00 11.62 -7.85
N LEU A 74 -10.61 10.81 -6.97
CA LEU A 74 -12.07 10.77 -6.80
C LEU A 74 -12.60 12.16 -6.50
N ARG A 75 -12.02 12.84 -5.50
CA ARG A 75 -12.57 14.09 -4.98
C ARG A 75 -12.30 15.31 -5.85
N THR A 76 -11.18 15.32 -6.57
CA THR A 76 -10.83 16.41 -7.49
C THR A 76 -11.36 16.20 -8.91
N SER A 77 -11.90 15.02 -9.22
CA SER A 77 -12.56 14.75 -10.49
C SER A 77 -13.74 15.69 -10.68
N LYS A 78 -13.75 16.43 -11.79
CA LYS A 78 -14.95 17.14 -12.23
C LYS A 78 -15.99 16.11 -12.66
N PHE A 79 -17.21 16.26 -12.17
CA PHE A 79 -18.32 15.44 -12.61
C PHE A 79 -19.16 16.20 -13.62
N ASP A 80 -19.15 15.73 -14.86
CA ASP A 80 -20.08 16.11 -15.91
C ASP A 80 -21.07 14.96 -16.15
N VAL A 81 -22.29 15.25 -16.63
CA VAL A 81 -23.27 14.20 -16.93
C VAL A 81 -22.98 13.61 -18.33
N THR A 82 -21.78 13.07 -18.50
CA THR A 82 -21.34 12.35 -19.71
C THR A 82 -21.06 10.89 -19.38
N ALA A 83 -21.16 10.03 -20.39
CA ALA A 83 -20.83 8.62 -20.22
C ALA A 83 -19.38 8.43 -19.77
N GLU A 84 -18.43 9.22 -20.29
CA GLU A 84 -17.03 9.14 -19.87
C GLU A 84 -16.86 9.49 -18.38
N ALA A 85 -17.49 10.56 -17.91
CA ALA A 85 -17.39 10.99 -16.52
C ALA A 85 -17.99 9.97 -15.54
N VAL A 86 -19.12 9.34 -15.92
CA VAL A 86 -19.72 8.25 -15.14
C VAL A 86 -18.77 7.05 -15.07
N MET A 87 -18.15 6.67 -16.19
CA MET A 87 -17.23 5.53 -16.23
C MET A 87 -15.91 5.81 -15.50
N GLU A 88 -15.39 7.04 -15.53
CA GLU A 88 -14.22 7.46 -14.74
C GLU A 88 -14.52 7.37 -13.23
N GLN A 89 -15.68 7.85 -12.78
CA GLN A 89 -16.11 7.72 -11.38
C GLN A 89 -16.25 6.26 -10.94
N GLU A 90 -16.83 5.41 -11.80
CA GLU A 90 -16.95 3.98 -11.52
C GLU A 90 -15.58 3.29 -11.46
N MET A 91 -14.67 3.62 -12.39
CA MET A 91 -13.30 3.09 -12.40
C MET A 91 -12.56 3.48 -11.13
N LEU A 92 -12.61 4.76 -10.74
CA LEU A 92 -11.94 5.25 -9.54
C LEU A 92 -12.55 4.68 -8.26
N THR A 93 -13.88 4.53 -8.21
CA THR A 93 -14.57 3.88 -7.08
C THR A 93 -14.15 2.41 -6.96
N THR A 94 -14.10 1.68 -8.08
CA THR A 94 -13.61 0.30 -8.13
C THR A 94 -12.16 0.22 -7.65
N ALA A 95 -11.29 1.09 -8.15
CA ALA A 95 -9.88 1.14 -7.77
C ALA A 95 -9.73 1.42 -6.27
N PHE A 96 -10.53 2.33 -5.71
CA PHE A 96 -10.53 2.66 -4.29
C PHE A 96 -10.93 1.43 -3.45
N VAL A 97 -12.09 0.84 -3.73
CA VAL A 97 -12.64 -0.31 -3.00
C VAL A 97 -11.69 -1.51 -3.01
N VAL A 98 -11.12 -1.82 -4.18
CA VAL A 98 -10.17 -2.93 -4.33
C VAL A 98 -8.85 -2.64 -3.60
N THR A 99 -8.31 -1.42 -3.73
CA THR A 99 -7.05 -1.04 -3.08
C THR A 99 -7.20 -1.00 -1.56
N TYR A 100 -8.30 -0.44 -1.06
CA TYR A 100 -8.64 -0.44 0.36
C TYR A 100 -8.68 -1.87 0.91
N SER A 101 -9.42 -2.76 0.24
CA SER A 101 -9.60 -4.14 0.69
C SER A 101 -8.27 -4.90 0.81
N ARG A 102 -7.27 -4.60 -0.02
CA ARG A 102 -5.94 -5.24 0.04
C ARG A 102 -5.20 -5.00 1.36
N LEU A 103 -5.49 -3.89 2.06
CA LEU A 103 -4.88 -3.60 3.37
C LEU A 103 -5.34 -4.55 4.48
N PHE A 104 -6.47 -5.24 4.26
CA PHE A 104 -7.14 -6.10 5.24
C PHE A 104 -7.05 -7.58 4.92
N VAL A 105 -6.45 -7.97 3.79
CA VAL A 105 -6.23 -9.38 3.46
C VAL A 105 -5.01 -9.92 4.22
N SER A 106 -5.20 -10.98 5.00
CA SER A 106 -4.11 -11.70 5.65
C SER A 106 -3.48 -12.72 4.68
N GLY A 107 -2.30 -12.43 4.12
CA GLY A 107 -1.55 -13.35 3.27
C GLY A 107 -0.39 -12.70 2.48
N ASN A 108 0.60 -13.51 2.07
CA ASN A 108 1.76 -13.19 1.19
C ASN A 108 2.29 -11.75 1.26
N GLY A 109 2.69 -11.30 2.45
CA GLY A 109 3.46 -10.06 2.61
C GLY A 109 2.64 -8.81 2.98
N GLY A 110 1.32 -8.91 3.15
CA GLY A 110 0.49 -7.81 3.68
C GLY A 110 0.75 -7.53 5.17
N SER A 111 0.73 -6.25 5.55
CA SER A 111 0.86 -5.81 6.95
C SER A 111 -0.41 -6.03 7.78
N GLY A 112 -1.53 -6.41 7.12
CA GLY A 112 -2.82 -6.80 7.67
C GLY A 112 -3.33 -5.83 8.74
N VAL A 113 -3.98 -4.74 8.33
CA VAL A 113 -4.77 -3.96 9.28
C VAL A 113 -5.98 -4.82 9.66
N SER A 114 -6.23 -5.02 10.95
CA SER A 114 -7.43 -5.71 11.40
C SER A 114 -8.58 -4.72 11.57
N ARG A 115 -9.82 -5.20 11.41
CA ARG A 115 -11.02 -4.39 11.61
C ARG A 115 -11.05 -3.70 12.98
N ASP A 116 -10.54 -4.36 14.02
CA ASP A 116 -10.53 -3.80 15.39
C ASP A 116 -9.61 -2.60 15.55
N GLN A 117 -8.62 -2.45 14.67
CA GLN A 117 -7.74 -1.29 14.63
C GLN A 117 -8.44 -0.06 14.03
N ILE A 118 -9.55 -0.25 13.30
CA ILE A 118 -10.33 0.86 12.74
C ILE A 118 -11.10 1.58 13.85
N PRO A 119 -11.09 2.93 13.89
CA PRO A 119 -11.88 3.71 14.83
C PRO A 119 -13.35 3.30 14.81
N ALA A 120 -13.97 3.23 15.99
CA ALA A 120 -15.29 2.61 16.15
C ALA A 120 -16.37 3.23 15.25
N HIS A 121 -16.33 4.55 15.05
CA HIS A 121 -17.26 5.29 14.21
C HIS A 121 -17.04 5.08 12.70
N LEU A 122 -15.87 4.61 12.29
CA LEU A 122 -15.54 4.30 10.89
C LEU A 122 -15.74 2.82 10.53
N ARG A 123 -16.05 1.96 11.50
CA ARG A 123 -16.20 0.50 11.27
C ARG A 123 -17.34 0.17 10.32
N ALA A 124 -18.46 0.88 10.40
CA ALA A 124 -19.57 0.69 9.47
C ALA A 124 -19.13 1.00 8.02
N VAL A 125 -18.38 2.10 7.83
CA VAL A 125 -17.87 2.49 6.51
C VAL A 125 -16.85 1.48 5.98
N HIS A 126 -16.00 0.93 6.86
CA HIS A 126 -15.10 -0.18 6.53
C HIS A 126 -15.90 -1.41 6.05
N ASP A 127 -16.93 -1.81 6.79
CA ASP A 127 -17.76 -2.96 6.47
C ASP A 127 -18.48 -2.76 5.12
N ASP A 128 -19.05 -1.57 4.87
CA ASP A 128 -19.67 -1.21 3.60
C ASP A 128 -18.71 -1.37 2.41
N ILE A 129 -17.45 -0.92 2.54
CA ILE A 129 -16.45 -1.02 1.46
C ILE A 129 -16.11 -2.50 1.17
N LEU A 130 -15.95 -3.30 2.22
CA LEU A 130 -15.67 -4.74 2.07
C LEU A 130 -16.86 -5.48 1.47
N GLU A 131 -18.08 -5.08 1.82
CA GLU A 131 -19.30 -5.63 1.23
C GLU A 131 -19.41 -5.30 -0.26
N ILE A 132 -19.18 -4.04 -0.66
CA ILE A 132 -19.12 -3.64 -2.08
C ILE A 132 -18.06 -4.47 -2.81
N ARG A 133 -16.86 -4.62 -2.24
CA ARG A 133 -15.81 -5.46 -2.84
C ARG A 133 -16.28 -6.89 -3.05
N HIS A 134 -16.90 -7.48 -2.04
CA HIS A 134 -17.33 -8.87 -2.06
C HIS A 134 -18.48 -9.08 -3.06
N GLN A 135 -19.53 -8.26 -2.99
CA GLN A 135 -20.75 -8.43 -3.75
C GLN A 135 -20.65 -7.88 -5.17
N ARG A 136 -20.03 -6.72 -5.38
CA ARG A 136 -20.04 -6.05 -6.70
C ARG A 136 -18.82 -6.41 -7.56
N TYR A 137 -17.65 -6.58 -6.95
CA TYR A 137 -16.39 -6.66 -7.69
C TYR A 137 -15.69 -8.03 -7.64
N ALA A 138 -16.04 -8.90 -6.68
CA ALA A 138 -15.42 -10.22 -6.54
C ALA A 138 -16.36 -11.38 -6.91
N HIS A 139 -17.65 -11.23 -6.65
CA HIS A 139 -18.69 -12.15 -7.07
C HIS A 139 -19.67 -11.35 -7.93
N ASN A 140 -20.29 -11.92 -8.97
CA ASN A 140 -21.38 -11.25 -9.69
C ASN A 140 -22.70 -11.35 -8.90
N ALA A 141 -22.62 -11.23 -7.57
CA ALA A 141 -23.80 -11.20 -6.73
C ALA A 141 -24.45 -9.82 -6.94
N GLY A 142 -25.73 -9.75 -7.25
CA GLY A 142 -26.39 -8.45 -7.38
C GLY A 142 -26.13 -7.58 -6.15
N HIS A 143 -25.77 -6.31 -6.36
CA HIS A 143 -25.59 -5.31 -5.30
C HIS A 143 -26.57 -4.16 -5.57
N GLU A 144 -27.13 -3.53 -4.55
CA GLU A 144 -28.16 -2.48 -4.72
C GLU A 144 -27.68 -1.28 -5.56
N THR A 145 -26.37 -1.06 -5.63
CA THR A 145 -25.76 -0.01 -6.44
C THR A 145 -25.47 -0.42 -7.89
N ILE A 146 -25.83 -1.62 -8.33
CA ILE A 146 -25.68 -2.02 -9.74
C ILE A 146 -26.92 -2.79 -10.20
N GLY A 147 -27.50 -2.36 -11.31
CA GLY A 147 -28.65 -3.01 -11.91
C GLY A 147 -28.52 -3.04 -13.42
N SER A 148 -29.00 -4.11 -14.01
CA SER A 148 -29.20 -4.20 -15.45
C SER A 148 -30.61 -4.72 -15.72
N GLY A 149 -31.22 -4.20 -16.78
CA GLY A 149 -32.58 -4.54 -17.15
C GLY A 149 -32.75 -4.47 -18.66
N ILE A 150 -33.76 -5.18 -19.15
CA ILE A 150 -34.20 -5.06 -20.54
C ILE A 150 -35.58 -4.42 -20.49
N GLN A 151 -35.70 -3.26 -21.11
CA GLN A 151 -36.99 -2.67 -21.43
C GLN A 151 -37.37 -3.13 -22.84
N ILE A 152 -38.52 -3.78 -22.97
CA ILE A 152 -39.06 -4.21 -24.26
C ILE A 152 -40.30 -3.35 -24.52
N ASP A 153 -40.21 -2.50 -25.52
CA ASP A 153 -41.31 -1.67 -25.99
C ASP A 153 -41.86 -2.31 -27.27
N PHE A 154 -43.18 -2.51 -27.35
CA PHE A 154 -43.84 -3.01 -28.56
C PHE A 154 -44.79 -1.94 -29.07
N ASP A 155 -44.63 -1.55 -30.33
CA ASP A 155 -45.70 -0.97 -31.13
C ASP A 155 -46.18 -2.03 -32.13
N ASP A 156 -47.41 -1.91 -32.65
CA ASP A 156 -48.11 -2.93 -33.46
C ASP A 156 -47.30 -3.49 -34.66
N THR A 157 -46.16 -2.88 -34.98
CA THR A 157 -45.25 -3.22 -36.08
C THR A 157 -43.81 -3.54 -35.66
N GLU A 158 -43.34 -3.12 -34.48
CA GLU A 158 -41.95 -3.21 -34.06
C GLU A 158 -41.80 -3.58 -32.58
N VAL A 159 -40.86 -4.49 -32.27
CA VAL A 159 -40.36 -4.74 -30.92
C VAL A 159 -39.03 -4.00 -30.76
N ARG A 160 -38.98 -2.98 -29.90
CA ARG A 160 -37.77 -2.27 -29.51
C ARG A 160 -37.24 -2.84 -28.20
N VAL A 161 -35.98 -3.25 -28.22
CA VAL A 161 -35.27 -3.78 -27.04
C VAL A 161 -34.25 -2.73 -26.58
N ASN A 162 -34.48 -2.19 -25.40
CA ASN A 162 -33.62 -1.21 -24.75
C ASN A 162 -32.88 -1.87 -23.58
N LEU A 163 -31.56 -1.76 -23.57
CA LEU A 163 -30.73 -2.17 -22.43
C LEU A 163 -30.65 -1.02 -21.43
N GLY A 164 -31.15 -1.25 -20.22
CA GLY A 164 -31.02 -0.33 -19.10
C GLY A 164 -29.88 -0.76 -18.17
N MET A 165 -29.06 0.20 -17.74
CA MET A 165 -28.05 0.02 -16.70
C MET A 165 -28.21 1.11 -15.64
N SER A 166 -28.19 0.72 -14.37
CA SER A 166 -28.15 1.64 -13.24
C SER A 166 -26.86 1.43 -12.45
N LEU A 167 -26.11 2.50 -12.23
CA LEU A 167 -24.86 2.51 -11.47
C LEU A 167 -25.00 3.52 -10.32
N GLY A 168 -24.85 3.05 -9.09
CA GLY A 168 -24.66 3.86 -7.90
C GLY A 168 -23.17 4.07 -7.66
N PHE A 169 -22.75 5.33 -7.60
CA PHE A 169 -21.38 5.74 -7.31
C PHE A 169 -21.39 7.01 -6.45
N TYR A 170 -20.32 7.22 -5.69
CA TYR A 170 -20.14 8.41 -4.87
C TYR A 170 -19.35 9.44 -5.66
N VAL A 171 -20.02 10.46 -6.18
CA VAL A 171 -19.34 11.60 -6.84
C VAL A 171 -18.41 12.24 -5.83
N GLY A 172 -17.10 12.19 -6.09
CA GLY A 172 -16.11 12.73 -5.16
C GLY A 172 -15.71 11.80 -4.01
N GLY A 173 -16.26 10.57 -3.97
CA GLY A 173 -16.14 9.66 -2.83
C GLY A 173 -17.03 10.06 -1.64
N ARG A 174 -17.21 9.14 -0.67
CA ARG A 174 -17.85 9.48 0.61
C ARG A 174 -16.94 10.39 1.45
N ASN A 175 -17.50 11.26 2.26
CA ASN A 175 -16.71 12.13 3.15
C ASN A 175 -15.98 11.30 4.21
N GLU A 176 -16.61 10.22 4.70
CA GLU A 176 -16.04 9.32 5.69
C GLU A 176 -14.82 8.54 5.15
N TRP A 177 -14.65 8.47 3.82
CA TRP A 177 -13.46 7.87 3.21
C TRP A 177 -12.21 8.71 3.42
N GLU A 178 -12.34 10.04 3.52
CA GLU A 178 -11.22 10.93 3.85
C GLU A 178 -10.63 10.58 5.21
N GLU A 179 -11.50 10.42 6.21
CA GLU A 179 -11.09 10.10 7.56
C GLU A 179 -10.45 8.70 7.64
N LEU A 180 -11.00 7.73 6.89
CA LEU A 180 -10.41 6.40 6.76
C LEU A 180 -9.00 6.45 6.15
N VAL A 181 -8.81 7.18 5.05
CA VAL A 181 -7.50 7.32 4.39
C VAL A 181 -6.51 7.99 5.33
N THR A 182 -6.91 9.09 5.96
CA THR A 182 -6.08 9.83 6.92
C THR A 182 -5.66 8.96 8.10
N PHE A 183 -6.60 8.17 8.64
CA PHE A 183 -6.32 7.20 9.69
C PHE A 183 -5.31 6.14 9.23
N LEU A 184 -5.50 5.56 8.05
CA LEU A 184 -4.61 4.51 7.53
C LEU A 184 -3.20 5.03 7.30
N ASP A 185 -3.06 6.22 6.71
CA ASP A 185 -1.76 6.88 6.53
C ASP A 185 -1.06 7.08 7.89
N ALA A 186 -1.75 7.68 8.88
CA ALA A 186 -1.20 7.88 10.21
C ALA A 186 -0.84 6.56 10.91
N HIS A 187 -1.69 5.54 10.79
CA HIS A 187 -1.49 4.23 11.40
C HIS A 187 -0.24 3.52 10.83
N MET A 188 0.02 3.67 9.53
CA MET A 188 1.21 3.10 8.89
C MET A 188 2.50 3.76 9.39
N HIS A 189 2.51 5.09 9.55
CA HIS A 189 3.63 5.82 10.13
C HIS A 189 3.88 5.44 11.60
N GLU A 190 2.81 5.33 12.39
CA GLU A 190 2.92 4.90 13.79
C GLU A 190 3.51 3.50 13.91
N ARG A 191 3.12 2.57 13.03
CA ARG A 191 3.67 1.21 12.99
C ARG A 191 5.14 1.22 12.60
N LEU A 192 5.55 2.06 11.65
CA LEU A 192 6.94 2.22 11.24
C LEU A 192 7.78 2.67 12.44
N GLN A 193 7.37 3.76 13.11
CA GLN A 193 8.10 4.29 14.25
C GLN A 193 8.23 3.27 15.37
N LYS A 194 7.15 2.55 15.69
CA LYS A 194 7.18 1.47 16.70
C LYS A 194 8.14 0.33 16.35
N ILE A 195 8.37 0.04 15.06
CA ILE A 195 9.36 -0.96 14.65
C ILE A 195 10.77 -0.39 14.83
N LEU A 196 11.03 0.85 14.41
CA LEU A 196 12.33 1.52 14.56
C LEU A 196 12.72 1.66 16.03
N ASP A 197 11.79 2.06 16.91
CA ASP A 197 12.03 2.18 18.35
C ASP A 197 12.41 0.83 18.98
N ARG A 198 11.74 -0.26 18.57
CA ARG A 198 12.09 -1.62 19.04
C ARG A 198 13.46 -2.06 18.54
N LEU A 199 13.80 -1.76 17.29
CA LEU A 199 15.12 -2.05 16.73
C LEU A 199 16.20 -1.31 17.53
N LYS A 200 16.01 -0.01 17.76
CA LYS A 200 16.90 0.81 18.59
C LYS A 200 17.06 0.27 20.00
N ALA A 201 15.95 -0.06 20.67
CA ALA A 201 15.99 -0.61 22.03
C ALA A 201 16.73 -1.95 22.11
N LYS A 202 16.67 -2.77 21.06
CA LYS A 202 17.31 -4.10 21.01
C LYS A 202 18.78 -4.05 20.63
N THR A 203 19.16 -3.16 19.72
CA THR A 203 20.52 -3.14 19.15
C THR A 203 21.38 -2.02 19.73
N GLY A 204 20.78 -1.05 20.43
CA GLY A 204 21.46 0.15 20.92
C GLY A 204 21.91 1.11 19.80
N LEU A 205 21.44 0.90 18.57
CA LEU A 205 21.80 1.69 17.39
C LEU A 205 20.60 2.52 16.92
N GLU A 206 20.87 3.67 16.30
CA GLU A 206 19.82 4.40 15.61
C GLU A 206 19.41 3.67 14.33
N TRP A 207 18.11 3.53 14.12
CA TRP A 207 17.52 2.98 12.89
C TRP A 207 16.66 4.07 12.26
N THR A 208 17.06 4.54 11.07
CA THR A 208 16.39 5.63 10.38
C THR A 208 15.70 5.13 9.11
N PHE A 209 14.52 5.66 8.82
CA PHE A 209 13.85 5.49 7.53
C PHE A 209 13.95 6.82 6.77
N PRO A 210 14.29 6.81 5.46
CA PRO A 210 14.37 8.05 4.70
C PRO A 210 12.98 8.68 4.59
N GLU A 211 12.83 9.88 5.14
CA GLU A 211 11.60 10.67 5.06
C GLU A 211 11.76 11.76 4.01
N GLY A 212 10.87 11.77 3.02
CA GLY A 212 10.70 12.86 2.07
C GLY A 212 9.52 13.75 2.47
N PRO A 213 9.36 14.92 1.84
CA PRO A 213 8.16 15.72 2.04
C PRO A 213 6.92 14.90 1.66
N ALA A 214 5.85 15.05 2.44
CA ALA A 214 4.58 14.45 2.08
C ALA A 214 4.15 14.96 0.69
N PRO A 215 3.64 14.08 -0.19
CA PRO A 215 3.17 14.53 -1.49
C PRO A 215 2.02 15.54 -1.37
N ASP A 216 1.91 16.45 -2.34
CA ASP A 216 0.98 17.57 -2.27
C ASP A 216 -0.52 17.20 -2.19
N TRP A 217 -0.87 15.97 -2.55
CA TRP A 217 -2.25 15.48 -2.49
C TRP A 217 -2.65 14.93 -1.10
N VAL A 218 -1.70 14.62 -0.24
CA VAL A 218 -1.97 14.05 1.08
C VAL A 218 -2.57 15.12 1.99
N GLY A 219 -3.72 14.83 2.60
CA GLY A 219 -4.45 15.78 3.46
C GLY A 219 -5.05 16.99 2.73
N LYS A 220 -4.97 17.03 1.38
CA LYS A 220 -5.56 18.08 0.54
C LYS A 220 -6.52 17.43 -0.45
N TYR A 221 -7.63 16.93 0.08
CA TYR A 221 -8.61 16.20 -0.72
C TYR A 221 -9.67 17.09 -1.36
N GLY A 222 -9.67 18.41 -1.09
CA GLY A 222 -10.58 19.37 -1.72
C GLY A 222 -11.61 19.92 -0.75
#